data_AF-A0A453REY0-F1
#
_entry.id   AF-A0A453REY0-F1
#
_cell.length_a   1.000
_cell.length_b   1.000
_cell.length_c   1.000
_cell.angle_alpha   90.00
_cell.angle_beta   90.00
_cell.angle_gamma   90.00
#
_symmetry.space_group_name_H-M   'P 1'
#
loop_
_entity.id
_entity.type
_entity.pdbx_description
1 polymer ?
#
loop_
_entity_poly.entity_id
_entity_poly.type
_entity_poly.pdbx_seq_one_letter_code
_entity_poly.pdbx_strand_id
1 'polypeptide(L)'
;QVLDYIIYEARRNHIRLILCLVNNLDNFGGKAQYVKWAQAAGANLTNSTDSFFYHPTIKGYYKDFVKAILTRRNSYSGIRYSDEPAIFAWELMNEPRCVSNSSGPHLQAWIAEMAAYVKSLDAKHLVTVGIEGFYGTGIAERLGYNPGDWAASFCSDFIQNSAVENIDFASVHAYPDSWYVFFPIICTNVSFFICQFFICH
;
A
#
# COMPACT_ATOMS: atom_id res chain seq x y z
N GLN A 1 -2.05 11.08 18.66
CA GLN A 1 -2.54 10.65 20.00
C GLN A 1 -3.36 9.37 19.89
N VAL A 2 -4.40 9.29 19.04
CA VAL A 2 -5.19 8.04 18.88
C VAL A 2 -4.32 6.85 18.43
N LEU A 3 -3.50 7.01 17.38
CA LEU A 3 -2.61 5.94 16.91
C LEU A 3 -1.61 5.48 17.98
N ASP A 4 -1.04 6.42 18.75
CA ASP A 4 -0.14 6.10 19.86
C ASP A 4 -0.84 5.19 20.90
N TYR A 5 -2.09 5.49 21.24
CA TYR A 5 -2.88 4.70 22.18
C TYR A 5 -3.19 3.30 21.63
N ILE A 6 -3.59 3.20 20.36
CA ILE A 6 -3.86 1.91 19.70
C ILE A 6 -2.62 1.01 19.72
N ILE A 7 -1.46 1.55 19.35
CA ILE A 7 -0.19 0.80 19.35
C ILE A 7 0.20 0.38 20.78
N TYR A 8 0.03 1.29 21.75
CA TYR A 8 0.28 1.01 23.16
C TYR A 8 -0.58 -0.14 23.69
N GLU A 9 -1.88 -0.13 23.40
CA GLU A 9 -2.81 -1.18 23.80
C GLU A 9 -2.60 -2.48 23.00
N ALA A 10 -2.28 -2.41 21.71
CA ALA A 10 -1.95 -3.59 20.92
C ALA A 10 -0.79 -4.35 21.55
N ARG A 11 0.26 -3.65 21.98
CA ARG A 11 1.38 -4.26 22.72
C ARG A 11 0.93 -4.96 24.00
N ARG A 12 0.10 -4.30 24.81
CA ARG A 12 -0.38 -4.82 26.09
C ARG A 12 -1.28 -6.05 25.94
N ASN A 13 -1.95 -6.16 24.79
CA ASN A 13 -2.86 -7.25 24.47
C ASN A 13 -2.25 -8.27 23.51
N HIS A 14 -0.93 -8.21 23.27
CA HIS A 14 -0.21 -9.13 22.38
C HIS A 14 -0.75 -9.16 20.93
N ILE A 15 -1.35 -8.06 20.48
CA ILE A 15 -1.81 -7.87 19.11
C ILE A 15 -0.66 -7.29 18.28
N ARG A 16 -0.54 -7.76 17.04
CA ARG A 16 0.42 -7.28 16.05
C ARG A 16 -0.28 -6.46 14.98
N LEU A 17 0.33 -5.35 14.58
CA LEU A 17 -0.27 -4.37 13.67
C LEU A 17 0.51 -4.29 12.37
N ILE A 18 -0.20 -4.27 11.24
CA ILE A 18 0.33 -3.83 9.96
C ILE A 18 -0.19 -2.42 9.73
N LEU A 19 0.72 -1.47 9.53
CA LEU A 19 0.37 -0.06 9.37
C LEU A 19 0.57 0.37 7.92
N CYS A 20 -0.54 0.67 7.25
CA CYS A 20 -0.55 1.21 5.91
C CYS A 20 -0.25 2.71 5.90
N LEU A 21 0.71 3.12 5.06
CA LEU A 21 1.25 4.48 5.06
C LEU A 21 0.46 5.45 4.18
N VAL A 22 -0.23 4.96 3.14
CA VAL A 22 -1.08 5.81 2.29
C VAL A 22 -2.14 4.96 1.58
N ASN A 23 -3.24 5.60 1.18
CA ASN A 23 -4.30 4.94 0.42
C ASN A 23 -4.18 5.26 -1.08
N ASN A 24 -4.46 4.28 -1.94
CA ASN A 24 -4.67 4.52 -3.36
C ASN A 24 -6.04 5.19 -3.64
N LEU A 25 -7.07 4.80 -2.88
CA LEU A 25 -8.43 5.33 -2.98
C LEU A 25 -8.57 6.67 -2.25
N ASP A 26 -9.68 7.39 -2.50
CA ASP A 26 -9.93 8.72 -1.94
C ASP A 26 -10.23 8.75 -0.43
N ASN A 27 -10.51 7.58 0.17
CA ASN A 27 -10.77 7.49 1.61
C ASN A 27 -9.55 7.96 2.40
N PHE A 28 -9.77 8.91 3.31
CA PHE A 28 -8.73 9.63 4.06
C PHE A 28 -7.78 10.49 3.19
N GLY A 29 -8.20 10.81 1.96
CA GLY A 29 -7.49 11.67 1.00
C GLY A 29 -6.74 10.89 -0.07
N GLY A 30 -5.91 9.91 0.35
CA GLY A 30 -5.16 9.04 -0.56
C GLY A 30 -4.20 9.75 -1.53
N LYS A 31 -3.73 9.03 -2.55
CA LYS A 31 -2.74 9.55 -3.52
C LYS A 31 -3.23 10.80 -4.26
N ALA A 32 -4.54 10.91 -4.51
CA ALA A 32 -5.14 12.06 -5.19
C ALA A 32 -4.94 13.35 -4.39
N GLN A 33 -4.97 13.29 -3.06
CA GLN A 33 -4.75 14.46 -2.21
C GLN A 33 -3.32 15.00 -2.28
N TYR A 34 -2.33 14.11 -2.40
CA TYR A 34 -0.93 14.51 -2.61
C TYR A 34 -0.72 15.24 -3.94
N VAL A 35 -1.40 14.80 -5.00
CA VAL A 35 -1.39 15.48 -6.30
C VAL A 35 -1.99 16.88 -6.17
N LYS A 36 -3.13 17.02 -5.49
CA LYS A 36 -3.76 18.33 -5.23
C LYS A 36 -2.84 19.27 -4.45
N TRP A 37 -2.14 18.79 -3.43
CA TRP A 37 -1.18 19.60 -2.67
C TRP A 37 -0.02 20.08 -3.54
N ALA A 38 0.53 19.20 -4.38
CA ALA A 38 1.60 19.59 -5.29
C ALA A 38 1.14 20.61 -6.35
N GLN A 39 -0.07 20.47 -6.90
CA GLN A 39 -0.67 21.46 -7.80
C GLN A 39 -0.84 22.81 -7.10
N ALA A 40 -1.37 22.83 -5.88
CA ALA A 40 -1.54 24.04 -5.09
C ALA A 40 -0.20 24.72 -4.74
N ALA A 41 0.87 23.93 -4.61
CA ALA A 41 2.24 24.42 -4.43
C ALA A 41 2.93 24.87 -5.74
N GLY A 42 2.23 24.83 -6.88
CA GLY A 42 2.73 25.29 -8.17
C GLY A 42 3.46 24.24 -9.02
N ALA A 43 3.36 22.94 -8.67
CA ALA A 43 3.93 21.88 -9.50
C ALA A 43 3.16 21.73 -10.82
N ASN A 44 3.89 21.65 -11.92
CA ASN A 44 3.31 21.42 -13.25
C ASN A 44 3.01 19.93 -13.45
N LEU A 45 1.78 19.52 -13.11
CA LEU A 45 1.34 18.13 -13.16
C LEU A 45 0.31 17.89 -14.26
N THR A 46 0.32 16.67 -14.80
CA THR A 46 -0.83 16.16 -15.57
C THR A 46 -2.04 15.98 -14.63
N ASN A 47 -3.26 15.99 -15.16
CA ASN A 47 -4.49 15.71 -14.40
C ASN A 47 -4.63 14.25 -13.92
N SER A 48 -3.57 13.43 -14.02
CA SER A 48 -3.57 12.04 -13.56
C SER A 48 -3.07 11.92 -12.12
N THR A 49 -3.76 11.08 -11.35
CA THR A 49 -3.32 10.69 -10.01
C THR A 49 -2.05 9.84 -10.02
N ASP A 50 -1.68 9.28 -11.18
CA ASP A 50 -0.44 8.50 -11.35
C ASP A 50 0.83 9.35 -11.21
N SER A 51 0.71 10.69 -11.28
CA SER A 51 1.78 11.63 -10.93
C SER A 51 2.37 11.36 -9.54
N PHE A 52 1.58 10.76 -8.65
CA PHE A 52 2.03 10.32 -7.33
C PHE A 52 3.26 9.40 -7.39
N PHE A 53 3.32 8.50 -8.37
CA PHE A 53 4.37 7.48 -8.45
C PHE A 53 5.70 8.01 -9.01
N TYR A 54 5.69 9.08 -9.80
CA TYR A 54 6.91 9.54 -10.49
C TYR A 54 7.29 11.00 -10.19
N HIS A 55 6.36 11.86 -9.78
CA HIS A 55 6.69 13.26 -9.60
C HIS A 55 7.56 13.49 -8.35
N PRO A 56 8.75 14.11 -8.48
CA PRO A 56 9.72 14.20 -7.39
C PRO A 56 9.18 14.93 -6.15
N THR A 57 8.41 16.01 -6.34
CA THR A 57 7.80 16.76 -5.22
C THR A 57 6.82 15.88 -4.43
N ILE A 58 6.01 15.07 -5.10
CA ILE A 58 5.01 14.23 -4.43
C ILE A 58 5.69 13.08 -3.69
N LYS A 59 6.70 12.45 -4.31
CA LYS A 59 7.55 11.46 -3.65
C LYS A 59 8.22 12.05 -2.40
N GLY A 60 8.65 13.32 -2.47
CA GLY A 60 9.16 14.07 -1.32
C GLY A 60 8.15 14.14 -0.17
N TYR A 61 6.92 14.58 -0.45
CA TYR A 61 5.86 14.65 0.57
C TYR A 61 5.59 13.30 1.24
N TYR A 62 5.53 12.21 0.45
CA TYR A 62 5.37 10.87 0.99
C TYR A 62 6.54 10.49 1.91
N LYS A 63 7.78 10.70 1.47
CA LYS A 63 8.97 10.40 2.27
C LYS A 63 9.02 11.20 3.58
N ASP A 64 8.65 12.49 3.54
CA ASP A 64 8.58 13.33 4.73
C ASP A 64 7.52 12.81 5.72
N PHE A 65 6.35 12.40 5.21
CA PHE A 65 5.30 11.77 6.03
C PHE A 65 5.79 10.45 6.66
N VAL A 66 6.37 9.55 5.87
CA VAL A 66 6.91 8.27 6.35
C VAL A 66 7.97 8.50 7.42
N LYS A 67 8.91 9.41 7.19
CA LYS A 67 9.93 9.77 8.18
C LYS A 67 9.31 10.27 9.47
N ALA A 68 8.30 11.14 9.39
CA ALA A 68 7.60 11.65 10.56
C ALA A 68 6.89 10.54 11.35
N ILE A 69 6.29 9.56 10.68
CA ILE A 69 5.63 8.41 11.34
C ILE A 69 6.65 7.46 11.97
N LEU A 70 7.63 6.97 11.20
CA LEU A 70 8.59 5.96 11.69
C LEU A 70 9.46 6.49 12.83
N THR A 71 9.82 7.78 12.80
CA THR A 71 10.63 8.41 13.86
C THR A 71 9.80 8.93 15.04
N ARG A 72 8.46 8.87 14.95
CA ARG A 72 7.56 9.33 16.02
C ARG A 72 7.82 8.53 17.29
N ARG A 73 7.97 9.23 18.41
CA ARG A 73 7.96 8.64 19.75
C ARG A 73 6.53 8.56 20.26
N ASN A 74 6.07 7.36 20.56
CA ASN A 74 4.75 7.11 21.14
C ASN A 74 4.62 7.87 22.47
N SER A 75 3.56 8.66 22.62
CA SER A 75 3.33 9.48 23.81
C SER A 75 2.98 8.69 25.08
N TYR A 76 2.48 7.44 24.95
CA TYR A 76 2.12 6.57 26.08
C TYR A 76 3.27 5.64 26.49
N SER A 77 3.97 5.02 25.53
CA SER A 77 5.08 4.10 25.84
C SER A 77 6.45 4.76 25.87
N GLY A 78 6.61 5.91 25.23
CA GLY A 78 7.92 6.51 24.97
C GLY A 78 8.77 5.73 23.96
N ILE A 79 8.24 4.73 23.26
CA ILE A 79 9.01 3.97 22.28
C ILE A 79 8.83 4.61 20.90
N ARG A 80 9.90 4.70 20.12
CA ARG A 80 9.79 5.14 18.71
C ARG A 80 9.05 4.07 17.93
N TYR A 81 8.26 4.46 16.93
CA TYR A 81 7.52 3.47 16.14
C TYR A 81 8.46 2.47 15.46
N SER A 82 9.62 2.91 14.97
CA SER A 82 10.65 2.00 14.44
C SER A 82 11.30 1.06 15.47
N ASP A 83 11.02 1.23 16.77
CA ASP A 83 11.49 0.38 17.86
C ASP A 83 10.34 -0.39 18.54
N GLU A 84 9.11 -0.30 18.04
CA GLU A 84 7.90 -0.78 18.72
C GLU A 84 7.47 -2.19 18.27
N PRO A 85 7.70 -3.25 19.07
CA PRO A 85 7.47 -4.64 18.65
C PRO A 85 5.99 -5.01 18.42
N ALA A 86 5.03 -4.18 18.83
CA ALA A 86 3.63 -4.39 18.47
C ALA A 86 3.34 -4.08 16.99
N ILE A 87 4.17 -3.27 16.34
CA ILE A 87 4.14 -3.12 14.89
C ILE A 87 4.81 -4.35 14.30
N PHE A 88 4.14 -5.03 13.38
CA PHE A 88 4.66 -6.18 12.65
C PHE A 88 5.29 -5.76 11.34
N ALA A 89 4.60 -4.89 10.59
CA ALA A 89 5.06 -4.45 9.30
C ALA A 89 4.57 -3.06 8.92
N TRP A 90 5.31 -2.45 8.00
CA TRP A 90 4.90 -1.28 7.23
C TRP A 90 4.35 -1.71 5.88
N GLU A 91 3.16 -1.23 5.54
CA GLU A 91 2.60 -1.39 4.20
C GLU A 91 2.73 -0.07 3.43
N LEU A 92 3.35 -0.13 2.25
CA LEU A 92 3.68 1.07 1.48
C LEU A 92 2.43 1.82 1.03
N MET A 93 1.44 1.13 0.47
CA MET A 93 0.19 1.72 0.02
C MET A 93 -0.91 0.67 0.01
N ASN A 94 -2.10 1.03 0.46
CA ASN A 94 -3.28 0.19 0.29
C ASN A 94 -3.72 0.20 -1.18
N GLU A 95 -3.71 -0.97 -1.81
CA GLU A 95 -4.21 -1.25 -3.16
C GLU A 95 -3.65 -0.31 -4.24
N PRO A 96 -2.32 -0.21 -4.43
CA PRO A 96 -1.76 0.69 -5.44
C PRO A 96 -2.21 0.26 -6.84
N ARG A 97 -2.88 1.17 -7.54
CA ARG A 97 -3.31 1.00 -8.94
C ARG A 97 -2.89 2.19 -9.77
N CYS A 98 -2.62 1.97 -11.05
CA CYS A 98 -2.51 3.05 -12.03
C CYS A 98 -3.85 3.29 -12.74
N VAL A 99 -4.06 4.53 -13.20
CA VAL A 99 -5.14 4.87 -14.13
C VAL A 99 -4.72 4.58 -15.57
N SER A 100 -3.45 4.82 -15.90
CA SER A 100 -2.88 4.50 -17.21
C SER A 100 -2.03 3.23 -17.18
N ASN A 101 -2.25 2.33 -18.13
CA ASN A 101 -1.41 1.14 -18.33
C ASN A 101 0.07 1.49 -18.55
N SER A 102 0.36 2.67 -19.12
CA SER A 102 1.74 3.12 -19.34
C SER A 102 2.48 3.49 -18.04
N SER A 103 1.78 3.60 -16.91
CA SER A 103 2.36 3.99 -15.63
C SER A 103 2.92 2.82 -14.82
N GLY A 104 2.81 1.57 -15.28
CA GLY A 104 3.33 0.40 -14.56
C GLY A 104 4.83 0.45 -14.24
N PRO A 105 5.72 0.86 -15.16
CA PRO A 105 7.12 1.06 -14.83
C PRO A 105 7.35 2.10 -13.72
N HIS A 106 6.51 3.14 -13.65
CA HIS A 106 6.59 4.14 -12.57
C HIS A 106 6.14 3.57 -11.23
N LEU A 107 5.08 2.76 -11.20
CA LEU A 107 4.65 2.07 -9.98
C LEU A 107 5.75 1.12 -9.48
N GLN A 108 6.33 0.29 -10.36
CA GLN A 108 7.40 -0.62 -9.98
C GLN A 108 8.63 0.13 -9.42
N ALA A 109 9.05 1.22 -10.09
CA ALA A 109 10.16 2.05 -9.61
C ALA A 109 9.83 2.72 -8.27
N TRP A 110 8.60 3.18 -8.08
CA TRP A 110 8.14 3.76 -6.83
C TRP A 110 8.18 2.75 -5.68
N ILE A 111 7.72 1.51 -5.90
CA ILE A 111 7.77 0.44 -4.88
C ILE A 111 9.21 0.19 -4.44
N ALA A 112 10.13 0.01 -5.40
CA ALA A 112 11.54 -0.21 -5.11
C ALA A 112 12.15 0.96 -4.32
N GLU A 113 11.87 2.20 -4.73
CA GLU A 113 12.38 3.40 -4.07
C GLU A 113 11.83 3.55 -2.64
N MET A 114 10.53 3.34 -2.43
CA MET A 114 9.89 3.55 -1.13
C MET A 114 10.17 2.41 -0.15
N ALA A 115 10.27 1.17 -0.62
CA ALA A 115 10.69 0.04 0.20
C ALA A 115 12.11 0.27 0.74
N ALA A 116 13.05 0.62 -0.13
CA ALA A 116 14.42 0.96 0.27
C ALA A 116 14.46 2.15 1.24
N TYR A 117 13.64 3.18 1.01
CA TYR A 117 13.56 4.33 1.91
C TYR A 117 13.03 3.95 3.31
N VAL A 118 11.95 3.17 3.39
CA VAL A 118 11.42 2.66 4.66
C VAL A 118 12.48 1.86 5.40
N LYS A 119 13.14 0.91 4.73
CA LYS A 119 14.22 0.09 5.33
C LYS A 119 15.41 0.93 5.81
N SER A 120 15.71 2.05 5.15
CA SER A 120 16.77 2.97 5.59
C SER A 120 16.45 3.70 6.90
N LEU A 121 15.16 3.86 7.22
CA LEU A 121 14.69 4.48 8.45
C LEU A 121 14.42 3.44 9.56
N ASP A 122 14.07 2.23 9.16
CA ASP A 122 13.67 1.13 10.04
C ASP A 122 14.09 -0.22 9.45
N ALA A 123 15.20 -0.76 9.97
CA ALA A 123 15.71 -2.07 9.58
C ALA A 123 15.13 -3.23 10.40
N LYS A 124 14.18 -2.98 11.31
CA LYS A 124 13.64 -4.00 12.25
C LYS A 124 12.32 -4.57 11.78
N HIS A 125 11.42 -3.72 11.30
CA HIS A 125 10.10 -4.15 10.88
C HIS A 125 10.10 -4.69 9.45
N LEU A 126 9.14 -5.57 9.19
CA LEU A 126 8.89 -6.06 7.84
C LEU A 126 8.23 -4.96 6.99
N VAL A 127 8.37 -5.06 5.68
CA VAL A 127 7.82 -4.15 4.69
C VAL A 127 7.08 -4.97 3.64
N THR A 128 5.87 -4.55 3.31
CA THR A 128 5.09 -5.11 2.21
C THR A 128 4.52 -3.99 1.35
N VAL A 129 4.04 -4.35 0.16
CA VAL A 129 3.50 -3.37 -0.78
C VAL A 129 2.07 -2.98 -0.41
N GLY A 130 1.18 -3.95 -0.17
CA GLY A 130 -0.26 -3.72 0.00
C GLY A 130 -1.07 -3.92 -1.29
N ILE A 131 -0.59 -4.76 -2.21
CA ILE A 131 -1.26 -5.04 -3.48
C ILE A 131 -2.43 -6.00 -3.30
N GLU A 132 -3.37 -5.94 -4.24
CA GLU A 132 -4.51 -6.85 -4.27
C GLU A 132 -4.16 -8.23 -4.82
N GLY A 133 -2.99 -8.38 -5.45
CA GLY A 133 -2.52 -9.66 -5.96
C GLY A 133 -2.82 -9.92 -7.44
N PHE A 134 -3.14 -8.88 -8.22
CA PHE A 134 -3.35 -9.03 -9.66
C PHE A 134 -2.06 -9.36 -10.40
N TYR A 135 -2.18 -10.15 -11.46
CA TYR A 135 -1.10 -10.43 -12.39
C TYR A 135 -1.12 -9.43 -13.55
N GLY A 136 0.06 -8.91 -13.88
CA GLY A 136 0.26 -8.04 -15.04
C GLY A 136 0.40 -8.85 -16.33
N THR A 137 0.41 -8.16 -17.46
CA THR A 137 0.49 -8.77 -18.81
C THR A 137 1.85 -9.40 -19.14
N GLY A 138 2.82 -9.37 -18.21
CA GLY A 138 4.16 -9.90 -18.42
C GLY A 138 4.22 -11.43 -18.49
N ILE A 139 3.27 -12.13 -17.87
CA ILE A 139 3.17 -13.60 -17.92
C ILE A 139 1.73 -13.98 -18.28
N ALA A 140 1.48 -14.19 -19.58
CA ALA A 140 0.14 -14.43 -20.12
C ALA A 140 -0.61 -15.59 -19.43
N GLU A 141 0.10 -16.67 -19.08
CA GLU A 141 -0.47 -17.83 -18.37
C GLU A 141 -1.04 -17.49 -16.99
N ARG A 142 -0.58 -16.39 -16.38
CA ARG A 142 -1.03 -15.95 -15.05
C ARG A 142 -2.29 -15.09 -15.10
N LEU A 143 -2.61 -14.50 -16.26
CA LEU A 143 -3.78 -13.65 -16.43
C LEU A 143 -5.10 -14.39 -16.16
N GLY A 144 -5.15 -15.70 -16.42
CA GLY A 144 -6.33 -16.53 -16.15
C GLY A 144 -6.67 -16.69 -14.66
N TYR A 145 -5.77 -16.30 -13.75
CA TYR A 145 -6.05 -16.29 -12.30
C TYR A 145 -6.59 -14.96 -11.80
N ASN A 146 -6.56 -13.91 -12.63
CA ASN A 146 -7.19 -12.65 -12.27
C ASN A 146 -8.72 -12.82 -12.20
N PRO A 147 -9.41 -12.05 -11.34
CA PRO A 147 -10.88 -12.11 -11.26
C PRO A 147 -11.59 -11.60 -12.52
N GLY A 148 -10.87 -10.88 -13.39
CA GLY A 148 -11.33 -10.48 -14.71
C GLY A 148 -10.21 -9.79 -15.49
N ASP A 149 -10.40 -9.64 -16.81
CA ASP A 149 -9.40 -9.06 -17.71
C ASP A 149 -9.00 -7.62 -17.31
N TRP A 150 -9.92 -6.89 -16.68
CA TRP A 150 -9.69 -5.54 -16.15
C TRP A 150 -8.61 -5.48 -15.07
N ALA A 151 -8.37 -6.56 -14.34
CA ALA A 151 -7.41 -6.55 -13.23
C ALA A 151 -5.98 -6.26 -13.72
N ALA A 152 -5.67 -6.72 -14.94
CA ALA A 152 -4.38 -6.49 -15.58
C ALA A 152 -4.17 -5.02 -16.00
N SER A 153 -5.23 -4.19 -16.04
CA SER A 153 -5.12 -2.78 -16.42
C SER A 153 -4.79 -1.84 -15.24
N PHE A 154 -4.55 -2.38 -14.05
CA PHE A 154 -4.19 -1.58 -12.87
C PHE A 154 -2.68 -1.48 -12.63
N CYS A 155 -1.86 -1.99 -13.54
CA CYS A 155 -0.40 -1.99 -13.51
C CYS A 155 0.25 -2.74 -12.34
N SER A 156 -0.53 -3.22 -11.36
CA SER A 156 -0.02 -4.12 -10.33
C SER A 156 0.32 -5.47 -10.96
N ASP A 157 1.48 -6.00 -10.59
CA ASP A 157 1.94 -7.34 -10.96
C ASP A 157 2.45 -8.03 -9.70
N PHE A 158 1.71 -9.02 -9.23
CA PHE A 158 1.98 -9.72 -7.98
C PHE A 158 3.42 -10.24 -7.89
N ILE A 159 3.92 -10.86 -8.95
CA ILE A 159 5.26 -11.47 -8.93
C ILE A 159 6.32 -10.38 -8.93
N GLN A 160 6.21 -9.40 -9.84
CA GLN A 160 7.22 -8.36 -9.99
C GLN A 160 7.26 -7.40 -8.80
N ASN A 161 6.10 -7.01 -8.28
CA ASN A 161 6.00 -6.07 -7.16
C ASN A 161 6.49 -6.72 -5.86
N SER A 162 6.18 -8.01 -5.63
CA SER A 162 6.61 -8.71 -4.42
C SER A 162 8.06 -9.20 -4.46
N ALA A 163 8.67 -9.33 -5.63
CA ALA A 163 10.08 -9.75 -5.77
C ALA A 163 11.11 -8.61 -5.55
N VAL A 164 10.67 -7.42 -5.15
CA VAL A 164 11.56 -6.29 -4.84
C VAL A 164 12.39 -6.60 -3.59
N GLU A 165 13.71 -6.38 -3.64
CA GLU A 165 14.68 -6.75 -2.58
C GLU A 165 14.29 -6.33 -1.15
N ASN A 166 13.64 -5.17 -0.99
CA ASN A 166 13.26 -4.61 0.30
C ASN A 166 11.79 -4.90 0.70
N ILE A 167 11.14 -5.85 0.04
CA ILE A 167 9.82 -6.39 0.39
C ILE A 167 10.01 -7.75 1.05
N ASP A 168 9.57 -7.88 2.30
CA ASP A 168 9.83 -9.09 3.10
C ASP A 168 8.72 -10.15 2.96
N PHE A 169 7.51 -9.74 2.62
CA PHE A 169 6.39 -10.66 2.37
C PHE A 169 5.38 -10.08 1.39
N ALA A 170 4.67 -10.98 0.72
CA ALA A 170 3.63 -10.60 -0.23
C ALA A 170 2.27 -10.52 0.45
N SER A 171 1.44 -9.58 -0.01
CA SER A 171 0.04 -9.46 0.37
C SER A 171 -0.87 -9.56 -0.85
N VAL A 172 -2.06 -10.12 -0.65
CA VAL A 172 -3.14 -10.16 -1.64
C VAL A 172 -4.46 -9.84 -0.95
N HIS A 173 -5.40 -9.27 -1.70
CA HIS A 173 -6.75 -8.96 -1.22
C HIS A 173 -7.73 -9.91 -1.92
N ALA A 174 -8.91 -10.12 -1.35
CA ALA A 174 -9.96 -10.90 -2.00
C ALA A 174 -11.33 -10.30 -1.71
N TYR A 175 -11.98 -9.80 -2.76
CA TYR A 175 -13.33 -9.23 -2.67
C TYR A 175 -14.26 -9.88 -3.71
N PRO A 176 -14.60 -11.17 -3.56
CA PRO A 176 -15.41 -11.88 -4.55
C PRO A 176 -16.75 -11.17 -4.82
N ASP A 177 -17.39 -10.64 -3.79
CA ASP A 177 -18.66 -9.91 -3.91
C ASP A 177 -18.53 -8.65 -4.77
N SER A 178 -17.39 -7.94 -4.69
CA SER A 178 -17.13 -6.71 -5.45
C SER A 178 -16.57 -7.00 -6.85
N TRP A 179 -15.86 -8.10 -7.02
CA TRP A 179 -15.19 -8.44 -8.28
C TRP A 179 -16.11 -9.20 -9.25
N TYR A 180 -17.12 -9.94 -8.74
CA TYR A 180 -18.00 -10.80 -9.54
C TYR A 180 -19.47 -10.33 -9.58
N VAL A 181 -19.74 -9.02 -9.38
CA VAL A 181 -21.08 -8.41 -9.31
C VAL A 181 -21.98 -8.70 -10.55
N PHE A 182 -21.44 -9.22 -11.66
CA PHE A 182 -22.18 -9.54 -12.88
C PHE A 182 -22.63 -10.99 -13.05
N PHE A 183 -22.46 -11.89 -12.06
CA PHE A 183 -23.08 -13.21 -12.08
C PHE A 183 -24.27 -13.28 -11.09
N PRO A 184 -25.51 -13.56 -11.55
CA PRO A 184 -26.61 -13.75 -10.62
C PRO A 184 -26.47 -15.14 -10.00
N ILE A 185 -26.23 -15.23 -8.68
CA ILE A 185 -26.81 -16.23 -7.77
C ILE A 185 -26.46 -15.90 -6.30
N ILE A 186 -27.52 -15.61 -5.53
CA ILE A 186 -27.83 -15.94 -4.12
C ILE A 186 -26.89 -15.45 -3.00
N CYS A 187 -27.38 -14.42 -2.31
CA CYS A 187 -27.20 -13.95 -0.92
C CYS A 187 -26.13 -14.61 0.00
N THR A 188 -25.42 -13.78 0.77
CA THR A 188 -25.75 -13.48 2.19
C THR A 188 -25.04 -12.21 2.69
N ASN A 189 -25.72 -11.47 3.56
CA ASN A 189 -25.17 -10.33 4.32
C ASN A 189 -23.85 -10.70 5.01
N VAL A 190 -22.77 -9.99 4.69
CA VAL A 190 -21.58 -9.91 5.55
C VAL A 190 -21.04 -8.47 5.51
N SER A 191 -20.90 -7.86 6.68
CA SER A 191 -20.30 -6.54 6.85
C SER A 191 -18.85 -6.53 6.32
N PHE A 192 -18.45 -5.42 5.69
CA PHE A 192 -17.10 -5.15 5.18
C PHE A 192 -15.98 -5.79 6.04
N PHE A 193 -15.37 -6.85 5.53
CA PHE A 193 -14.10 -7.41 6.02
C PHE A 193 -13.10 -7.37 4.88
N ILE A 194 -12.03 -6.59 5.04
CA ILE A 194 -10.85 -6.65 4.16
C ILE A 194 -10.10 -7.92 4.59
N CYS A 195 -10.20 -9.00 3.82
CA CYS A 195 -9.35 -10.18 4.02
C CYS A 195 -8.05 -9.97 3.23
N GLN A 196 -7.03 -9.48 3.93
CA GLN A 196 -5.66 -9.50 3.42
C GLN A 196 -5.02 -10.85 3.77
N PHE A 197 -4.55 -11.57 2.77
CA PHE A 197 -3.82 -12.83 2.96
C PHE A 197 -2.32 -12.60 2.81
N PHE A 198 -1.54 -13.19 3.69
CA PHE A 198 -0.07 -13.11 3.69
C PHE A 198 0.52 -14.39 3.12
N ILE A 199 1.45 -14.26 2.18
CA ILE A 199 2.25 -15.37 1.68
C ILE A 199 3.70 -15.10 2.10
N CYS A 200 4.18 -15.89 3.07
CA CYS A 200 5.59 -15.94 3.44
C CYS A 200 6.29 -17.03 2.62
N HIS A 201 7.45 -16.73 2.06
CA HIS A 201 8.34 -17.73 1.45
C HIS A 201 9.32 -18.30 2.46
#